data_AF-A0A2U9T471-F1
#
_entry.id   AF-A0A2U9T471-F1
#
_cell.length_a   1.000
_cell.length_b   1.000
_cell.length_c   1.000
_cell.angle_alpha   90.00
_cell.angle_beta   90.00
_cell.angle_gamma   90.00
#
_symmetry.space_group_name_H-M   'P 1'
#
loop_
_entity.id
_entity.type
_entity.pdbx_description
1 polymer ?
#
loop_
_entity_poly.entity_id
_entity_poly.type
_entity_poly.pdbx_seq_one_letter_code
_entity_poly.pdbx_strand_id
1 'polypeptide(L)'
;MHVRGLEAAFASLAFALGLWLATPGTAWAGGGCRGEDPLQARTLAARVSAVACRENRLWYEAFIDIDGRLASTTVAEMEADALSDGMTPAWKRVVDYWRGSGLLGAVAQRPGASTCEYVTNDSYASPNCRGFLIDTPWSAAFVSYVMIQSGVPGFAASPSHIDYVRDAYRNQEHGPFRIADPLSETPADGDLLCFTRGASSVTDHAALMTWLGTNGSGALAMHCDIVVDANGSGDGRAYLVGGNVLQAVTMRILPINHAGRFWNLPQGRSIGCRPSNPGACSFNRQNWVALLKLKPGLPMPTMPASPRDWQPAAPQEQCCIHCVVGSGVPRCPNPATP
;
A
#
# COMPACT_ATOMS: atom_id res chain seq x y z
N MET A 1 57.02 -58.74 -39.42
CA MET A 1 56.95 -57.60 -40.36
C MET A 1 55.53 -57.52 -40.90
N HIS A 2 54.88 -56.35 -40.74
CA HIS A 2 53.69 -55.88 -41.47
C HIS A 2 52.36 -56.67 -41.31
N VAL A 3 51.15 -56.10 -41.36
CA VAL A 3 50.52 -54.81 -41.02
C VAL A 3 49.06 -54.94 -41.52
N ARG A 4 48.11 -54.46 -40.70
CA ARG A 4 46.76 -53.93 -41.02
C ARG A 4 45.64 -54.83 -41.58
N GLY A 5 44.48 -54.62 -40.95
CA GLY A 5 43.28 -54.14 -41.65
C GLY A 5 42.04 -55.00 -41.43
N LEU A 6 41.16 -54.61 -40.50
CA LEU A 6 39.77 -55.08 -40.50
C LEU A 6 38.83 -53.89 -40.49
N GLU A 7 37.91 -53.91 -41.44
CA GLU A 7 36.96 -52.87 -41.81
C GLU A 7 35.80 -52.75 -40.79
N ALA A 8 35.28 -51.53 -40.68
CA ALA A 8 34.16 -51.17 -39.82
C ALA A 8 32.82 -51.46 -40.50
N ALA A 9 31.92 -52.16 -39.79
CA ALA A 9 30.51 -52.28 -40.15
C ALA A 9 29.68 -51.27 -39.34
N PHE A 10 29.00 -50.34 -40.03
CA PHE A 10 28.03 -49.43 -39.44
C PHE A 10 26.65 -50.10 -39.41
N ALA A 11 26.10 -50.34 -38.22
CA ALA A 11 24.72 -50.72 -38.02
C ALA A 11 23.92 -49.51 -37.51
N SER A 12 22.91 -49.09 -38.27
CA SER A 12 21.99 -48.02 -37.93
C SER A 12 20.95 -48.52 -36.91
N LEU A 13 20.96 -47.98 -35.69
CA LEU A 13 19.86 -48.11 -34.72
C LEU A 13 19.06 -46.79 -34.69
N ALA A 14 17.80 -46.87 -35.12
CA ALA A 14 16.82 -45.78 -34.97
C ALA A 14 16.30 -45.75 -33.53
N PHE A 15 16.65 -44.71 -32.77
CA PHE A 15 16.05 -44.41 -31.47
C PHE A 15 14.77 -43.57 -31.68
N ALA A 16 13.61 -44.15 -31.42
CA ALA A 16 12.35 -43.42 -31.33
C ALA A 16 12.29 -42.68 -29.98
N LEU A 17 12.56 -41.38 -29.98
CA LEU A 17 12.38 -40.51 -28.81
C LEU A 17 10.89 -40.17 -28.69
N GLY A 18 10.21 -40.75 -27.70
CA GLY A 18 8.86 -40.36 -27.32
C GLY A 18 8.87 -38.97 -26.68
N LEU A 19 8.39 -37.97 -27.42
CA LEU A 19 8.26 -36.59 -26.96
C LEU A 19 7.06 -36.49 -26.01
N TRP A 20 7.31 -36.60 -24.71
CA TRP A 20 6.32 -36.24 -23.69
C TRP A 20 6.15 -34.72 -23.72
N LEU A 21 5.03 -34.26 -24.27
CA LEU A 21 4.60 -32.86 -24.19
C LEU A 21 4.24 -32.54 -22.74
N ALA A 22 5.23 -32.14 -21.95
CA ALA A 22 5.00 -31.46 -20.69
C ALA A 22 4.31 -30.13 -21.01
N THR A 23 3.03 -30.01 -20.66
CA THR A 23 2.35 -28.71 -20.64
C THR A 23 3.16 -27.77 -19.76
N PRO A 24 3.60 -26.59 -20.24
CA PRO A 24 4.24 -25.62 -19.36
C PRO A 24 3.18 -25.14 -18.38
N GLY A 25 3.19 -25.71 -17.17
CA GLY A 25 2.58 -25.03 -16.04
C GLY A 25 3.30 -23.69 -15.93
N THR A 26 2.57 -22.59 -16.09
CA THR A 26 3.07 -21.27 -15.74
C THR A 26 3.36 -21.29 -14.25
N ALA A 27 4.59 -21.63 -13.86
CA ALA A 27 5.09 -21.37 -12.54
C ALA A 27 5.27 -19.86 -12.45
N TRP A 28 4.28 -19.17 -11.90
CA TRP A 28 4.40 -17.76 -11.54
C TRP A 28 5.37 -17.67 -10.35
N ALA A 29 6.67 -17.64 -10.66
CA ALA A 29 7.70 -17.27 -9.71
C ALA A 29 7.70 -15.74 -9.54
N GLY A 30 6.59 -15.20 -9.04
CA GLY A 30 6.42 -13.78 -8.74
C GLY A 30 6.18 -13.60 -7.25
N GLY A 31 7.25 -13.45 -6.46
CA GLY A 31 7.15 -13.00 -5.08
C GLY A 31 6.60 -11.57 -5.01
N GLY A 32 5.84 -11.26 -3.95
CA GLY A 32 5.29 -9.92 -3.70
C GLY A 32 3.78 -9.83 -3.88
N CYS A 33 3.32 -9.56 -5.10
CA CYS A 33 1.90 -9.35 -5.39
C CYS A 33 1.36 -10.40 -6.36
N ARG A 34 0.64 -11.41 -5.84
CA ARG A 34 0.12 -12.57 -6.60
C ARG A 34 -1.05 -12.27 -7.54
N GLY A 35 -1.32 -11.00 -7.80
CA GLY A 35 -2.41 -10.55 -8.65
C GLY A 35 -3.82 -10.89 -8.18
N GLU A 36 -3.97 -11.36 -6.94
CA GLU A 36 -5.24 -11.79 -6.35
C GLU A 36 -6.27 -10.65 -6.34
N ASP A 37 -7.50 -10.98 -6.73
CA ASP A 37 -8.65 -10.11 -6.55
C ASP A 37 -9.06 -10.12 -5.07
N PRO A 38 -9.13 -8.98 -4.36
CA PRO A 38 -9.54 -8.97 -2.97
C PRO A 38 -10.95 -9.51 -2.70
N LEU A 39 -11.83 -9.56 -3.71
CA LEU A 39 -13.13 -10.25 -3.60
C LEU A 39 -12.98 -11.77 -3.48
N GLN A 40 -11.88 -12.32 -3.99
CA GLN A 40 -11.58 -13.76 -3.98
C GLN A 40 -10.71 -14.18 -2.79
N ALA A 41 -10.24 -13.22 -1.98
CA ALA A 41 -9.41 -13.50 -0.82
C ALA A 41 -10.14 -14.36 0.21
N ARG A 42 -9.47 -15.41 0.70
CA ARG A 42 -10.03 -16.39 1.66
C ARG A 42 -9.76 -16.05 3.12
N THR A 43 -8.85 -15.12 3.37
CA THR A 43 -8.49 -14.64 4.71
C THR A 43 -8.42 -13.13 4.71
N LEU A 44 -8.62 -12.52 5.89
CA LEU A 44 -8.51 -11.07 6.03
C LEU A 44 -7.11 -10.55 5.66
N ALA A 45 -6.06 -11.26 6.07
CA ALA A 45 -4.67 -10.97 5.71
C ALA A 45 -4.43 -10.98 4.19
N ALA A 46 -4.95 -12.00 3.49
CA ALA A 46 -4.86 -12.07 2.03
C ALA A 46 -5.63 -10.92 1.36
N ARG A 47 -6.78 -10.51 1.91
CA ARG A 47 -7.56 -9.38 1.39
C ARG A 47 -6.81 -8.06 1.56
N VAL A 48 -6.24 -7.80 2.74
CA VAL A 48 -5.39 -6.63 3.00
C VAL A 48 -4.24 -6.56 1.99
N SER A 49 -3.57 -7.69 1.80
CA SER A 49 -2.47 -7.81 0.83
C SER A 49 -2.93 -7.55 -0.60
N ALA A 50 -4.04 -8.17 -1.03
CA ALA A 50 -4.62 -7.99 -2.36
C ALA A 50 -5.04 -6.54 -2.64
N VAL A 51 -5.65 -5.85 -1.66
CA VAL A 51 -6.00 -4.42 -1.77
C VAL A 51 -4.73 -3.57 -1.95
N ALA A 52 -3.73 -3.72 -1.09
CA ALA A 52 -2.48 -2.97 -1.19
C ALA A 52 -1.73 -3.25 -2.50
N CYS A 53 -1.64 -4.52 -2.90
CA CYS A 53 -1.02 -4.96 -4.15
C CYS A 53 -1.71 -4.43 -5.39
N ARG A 54 -3.04 -4.35 -5.40
CA ARG A 54 -3.78 -3.72 -6.49
C ARG A 54 -3.40 -2.24 -6.64
N GLU A 55 -3.23 -1.52 -5.54
CA GLU A 55 -2.79 -0.13 -5.59
C GLU A 55 -1.34 -0.01 -6.08
N ASN A 56 -0.39 -0.82 -5.58
CA ASN A 56 0.98 -0.75 -6.09
C ASN A 56 1.08 -1.02 -7.60
N ARG A 57 0.31 -1.99 -8.12
CA ARG A 57 0.19 -2.23 -9.57
C ARG A 57 -0.38 -1.04 -10.32
N LEU A 58 -1.42 -0.41 -9.77
CA LEU A 58 -2.00 0.80 -10.36
C LEU A 58 -0.93 1.90 -10.51
N TRP A 59 -0.02 2.01 -9.55
CA TRP A 59 1.14 2.91 -9.54
C TRP A 59 2.38 2.36 -10.27
N TYR A 60 2.19 1.57 -11.34
CA TYR A 60 3.25 1.02 -12.19
C TYR A 60 4.29 0.19 -11.43
N GLU A 61 3.89 -0.47 -10.34
CA GLU A 61 4.74 -1.37 -9.56
C GLU A 61 6.03 -0.69 -9.09
N ALA A 62 5.95 0.59 -8.72
CA ALA A 62 7.09 1.31 -8.15
C ALA A 62 7.66 0.52 -6.97
N PHE A 63 8.99 0.36 -6.92
CA PHE A 63 9.61 -0.44 -5.86
C PHE A 63 11.02 -0.02 -5.47
N ILE A 64 11.32 -0.31 -4.21
CA ILE A 64 12.64 -0.23 -3.58
C ILE A 64 13.18 -1.66 -3.50
N ASP A 65 14.33 -1.90 -4.12
CA ASP A 65 14.96 -3.22 -4.15
C ASP A 65 15.53 -3.63 -2.77
N ILE A 66 16.09 -4.84 -2.71
CA ILE A 66 16.66 -5.42 -1.48
C ILE A 66 17.82 -4.59 -0.91
N ASP A 67 18.59 -3.92 -1.76
CA ASP A 67 19.71 -3.06 -1.37
C ASP A 67 19.23 -1.66 -0.91
N GLY A 68 17.95 -1.36 -1.15
CA GLY A 68 17.32 -0.10 -0.79
C GLY A 68 17.44 0.98 -1.87
N ARG A 69 17.68 0.61 -3.14
CA ARG A 69 17.65 1.54 -4.26
C ARG A 69 16.24 1.66 -4.81
N LEU A 70 15.86 2.86 -5.25
CA LEU A 70 14.65 3.05 -6.06
C LEU A 70 14.93 2.44 -7.44
N ALA A 71 14.28 1.31 -7.74
CA ALA A 71 14.52 0.56 -8.96
C ALA A 71 13.51 0.88 -10.06
N SER A 72 12.29 1.30 -9.70
CA SER A 72 11.26 1.73 -10.64
C SER A 72 10.41 2.84 -10.03
N THR A 73 10.15 3.88 -10.83
CA THR A 73 9.10 4.88 -10.62
C THR A 73 8.70 5.44 -11.98
N THR A 74 7.41 5.75 -12.15
CA THR A 74 6.86 6.25 -13.42
C THR A 74 6.13 7.57 -13.25
N VAL A 75 5.32 7.66 -12.19
CA VAL A 75 4.42 8.78 -11.93
C VAL A 75 4.47 9.16 -10.46
N ALA A 76 4.39 10.46 -10.17
CA ALA A 76 4.40 11.01 -8.82
C ALA A 76 3.03 11.51 -8.37
N GLU A 77 2.85 11.58 -7.05
CA GLU A 77 1.59 11.82 -6.34
C GLU A 77 0.73 12.95 -6.89
N MET A 78 1.35 13.99 -7.45
CA MET A 78 0.67 15.20 -7.90
C MET A 78 0.52 15.31 -9.41
N GLU A 79 1.01 14.35 -10.17
CA GLU A 79 0.98 14.44 -11.62
C GLU A 79 -0.44 14.25 -12.15
N ALA A 80 -0.73 14.97 -13.24
CA ALA A 80 -1.97 14.80 -14.00
C ALA A 80 -1.89 13.61 -14.97
N ASP A 81 -0.70 13.02 -15.11
CA ASP A 81 -0.49 11.81 -15.89
C ASP A 81 -1.30 10.64 -15.32
N ALA A 82 -1.77 9.81 -16.24
CA ALA A 82 -2.58 8.67 -15.89
C ALA A 82 -1.73 7.58 -15.22
N LEU A 83 -2.34 6.93 -14.22
CA LEU A 83 -1.87 5.67 -13.67
C LEU A 83 -1.96 4.55 -14.72
N SER A 84 -1.53 3.34 -14.37
CA SER A 84 -1.41 2.23 -15.34
C SER A 84 -2.73 1.78 -15.97
N ASP A 85 -3.88 2.25 -15.46
CA ASP A 85 -5.18 2.06 -16.09
C ASP A 85 -5.43 2.98 -17.30
N GLY A 86 -4.50 3.89 -17.60
CA GLY A 86 -4.56 4.82 -18.73
C GLY A 86 -5.63 5.91 -18.59
N MET A 87 -6.30 6.00 -17.44
CA MET A 87 -7.47 6.86 -17.27
C MET A 87 -7.41 7.71 -16.00
N THR A 88 -6.92 7.17 -14.89
CA THR A 88 -6.97 7.82 -13.57
C THR A 88 -5.74 8.71 -13.39
N PRO A 89 -5.86 10.05 -13.28
CA PRO A 89 -4.73 10.90 -12.93
C PRO A 89 -4.20 10.57 -11.53
N ALA A 90 -2.87 10.54 -11.37
CA ALA A 90 -2.23 10.16 -10.10
C ALA A 90 -2.74 10.98 -8.91
N TRP A 91 -2.84 12.31 -9.06
CA TRP A 91 -3.33 13.18 -7.99
C TRP A 91 -4.79 12.90 -7.59
N LYS A 92 -5.65 12.52 -8.55
CA LYS A 92 -7.04 12.15 -8.25
C LYS A 92 -7.09 10.84 -7.46
N ARG A 93 -6.18 9.89 -7.72
CA ARG A 93 -6.10 8.67 -6.93
C ARG A 93 -5.67 8.94 -5.48
N VAL A 94 -4.81 9.93 -5.24
CA VAL A 94 -4.48 10.35 -3.88
C VAL A 94 -5.69 10.94 -3.17
N VAL A 95 -6.53 11.72 -3.86
CA VAL A 95 -7.84 12.18 -3.32
C VAL A 95 -8.72 11.00 -2.93
N ASP A 96 -8.78 9.95 -3.75
CA ASP A 96 -9.57 8.76 -3.45
C ASP A 96 -9.10 8.06 -2.16
N TYR A 97 -7.80 8.06 -1.84
CA TYR A 97 -7.32 7.51 -0.56
C TYR A 97 -7.82 8.32 0.63
N TRP A 98 -7.85 9.65 0.53
CA TRP A 98 -8.40 10.51 1.57
C TRP A 98 -9.92 10.34 1.74
N ARG A 99 -10.66 10.26 0.64
CA ARG A 99 -12.12 10.02 0.66
C ARG A 99 -12.47 8.63 1.16
N GLY A 100 -11.85 7.59 0.60
CA GLY A 100 -12.15 6.20 0.90
C GLY A 100 -11.66 5.72 2.27
N SER A 101 -10.79 6.49 2.93
CA SER A 101 -10.46 6.31 4.35
C SER A 101 -11.42 7.07 5.29
N GLY A 102 -12.26 7.97 4.77
CA GLY A 102 -13.15 8.82 5.56
C GLY A 102 -12.45 9.94 6.32
N LEU A 103 -11.18 10.25 5.99
CA LEU A 103 -10.34 11.12 6.81
C LEU A 103 -10.37 12.60 6.41
N LEU A 104 -10.97 12.98 5.27
CA LEU A 104 -11.04 14.38 4.85
C LEU A 104 -11.67 15.29 5.92
N GLY A 105 -12.73 14.84 6.60
CA GLY A 105 -13.34 15.58 7.69
C GLY A 105 -12.41 15.81 8.89
N ALA A 106 -11.61 14.81 9.25
CA ALA A 106 -10.65 14.89 10.35
C ALA A 106 -9.48 15.85 10.07
N VAL A 107 -9.27 16.21 8.81
CA VAL A 107 -8.22 17.14 8.38
C VAL A 107 -8.79 18.40 7.71
N ALA A 108 -10.08 18.68 7.86
CA ALA A 108 -10.76 19.79 7.18
C ALA A 108 -10.18 21.18 7.52
N GLN A 109 -9.54 21.32 8.67
CA GLN A 109 -8.82 22.53 9.09
C GLN A 109 -7.55 22.81 8.27
N ARG A 110 -7.05 21.84 7.50
CA ARG A 110 -5.88 22.03 6.64
C ARG A 110 -6.29 22.79 5.38
N PRO A 111 -5.52 23.82 4.96
CA PRO A 111 -5.82 24.56 3.74
C PRO A 111 -6.01 23.62 2.55
N GLY A 112 -7.14 23.75 1.85
CA GLY A 112 -7.46 22.96 0.66
C GLY A 112 -8.10 21.59 0.89
N ALA A 113 -8.08 21.03 2.11
CA ALA A 113 -8.61 19.70 2.39
C ALA A 113 -10.10 19.55 2.00
N SER A 114 -10.94 20.51 2.40
CA SER A 114 -12.37 20.49 2.10
C SER A 114 -12.68 20.56 0.60
N THR A 115 -11.78 21.16 -0.20
CA THR A 115 -11.95 21.23 -1.65
C THR A 115 -11.74 19.88 -2.33
N CYS A 116 -11.02 18.96 -1.69
CA CYS A 116 -10.86 17.59 -2.16
C CYS A 116 -12.15 16.77 -2.07
N GLU A 117 -13.15 17.20 -1.30
CA GLU A 117 -14.47 16.54 -1.25
C GLU A 117 -15.25 16.70 -2.55
N TYR A 118 -14.98 17.75 -3.33
CA TYR A 118 -15.74 18.10 -4.53
C TYR A 118 -14.98 17.85 -5.85
N VAL A 119 -13.79 17.25 -5.79
CA VAL A 119 -13.04 16.86 -7.00
C VAL A 119 -13.84 15.82 -7.80
N THR A 120 -14.16 16.17 -9.04
CA THR A 120 -14.84 15.31 -10.00
C THR A 120 -13.85 14.83 -11.07
N ASN A 121 -14.28 13.91 -11.92
CA ASN A 121 -13.47 13.44 -13.04
C ASN A 121 -13.41 14.43 -14.22
N ASP A 122 -14.12 15.56 -14.15
CA ASP A 122 -14.06 16.60 -15.17
C ASP A 122 -12.75 17.40 -15.14
N SER A 123 -12.64 18.35 -16.07
CA SER A 123 -11.48 19.21 -16.30
C SER A 123 -11.35 20.39 -15.31
N TYR A 124 -12.15 20.44 -14.24
CA TYR A 124 -12.08 21.56 -13.30
C TYR A 124 -10.73 21.57 -12.56
N ALA A 125 -10.05 22.72 -12.59
CA ALA A 125 -8.81 22.89 -11.86
C ALA A 125 -9.09 22.97 -10.35
N SER A 126 -8.49 22.07 -9.56
CA SER A 126 -8.59 22.08 -8.10
C SER A 126 -7.24 22.42 -7.44
N PRO A 127 -6.69 23.64 -7.64
CA PRO A 127 -5.36 24.00 -7.15
C PRO A 127 -5.26 23.93 -5.62
N ASN A 128 -6.31 24.30 -4.89
CA ASN A 128 -6.33 24.22 -3.43
C ASN A 128 -6.24 22.77 -2.95
N CYS A 129 -6.97 21.85 -3.59
CA CYS A 129 -6.87 20.42 -3.26
C CYS A 129 -5.47 19.90 -3.58
N ARG A 130 -4.91 20.23 -4.74
CA ARG A 130 -3.53 19.81 -5.08
C ARG A 130 -2.49 20.36 -4.09
N GLY A 131 -2.65 21.61 -3.64
CA GLY A 131 -1.81 22.17 -2.56
C GLY A 131 -1.92 21.37 -1.26
N PHE A 132 -3.14 21.03 -0.84
CA PHE A 132 -3.37 20.17 0.32
C PHE A 132 -2.63 18.83 0.21
N LEU A 133 -2.73 18.17 -0.94
CA LEU A 133 -2.15 16.83 -1.13
C LEU A 133 -0.60 16.86 -1.16
N ILE A 134 0.02 17.97 -1.58
CA ILE A 134 1.48 18.18 -1.50
C ILE A 134 1.91 18.38 -0.05
N ASP A 135 1.21 19.25 0.67
CA ASP A 135 1.64 19.71 2.00
C ASP A 135 1.24 18.73 3.12
N THR A 136 0.35 17.78 2.82
CA THR A 136 -0.16 16.81 3.78
C THR A 136 0.22 15.39 3.38
N PRO A 137 1.16 14.75 4.11
CA PRO A 137 1.53 13.38 3.85
C PRO A 137 0.33 12.44 3.91
N TRP A 138 0.18 11.60 2.89
CA TRP A 138 -0.98 10.72 2.73
C TRP A 138 -0.69 9.24 3.01
N SER A 139 0.51 8.91 3.51
CA SER A 139 0.88 7.52 3.82
C SER A 139 -0.05 6.88 4.86
N ALA A 140 -0.47 7.63 5.88
CA ALA A 140 -1.41 7.14 6.88
C ALA A 140 -2.82 7.00 6.27
N ALA A 141 -3.26 7.98 5.46
CA ALA A 141 -4.54 7.90 4.75
C ALA A 141 -4.61 6.68 3.82
N PHE A 142 -3.51 6.34 3.13
CA PHE A 142 -3.40 5.13 2.33
C PHE A 142 -3.55 3.85 3.17
N VAL A 143 -2.82 3.72 4.30
CA VAL A 143 -2.98 2.55 5.18
C VAL A 143 -4.41 2.46 5.69
N SER A 144 -5.00 3.58 6.12
CA SER A 144 -6.41 3.63 6.52
C SER A 144 -7.34 3.18 5.40
N TYR A 145 -7.13 3.67 4.17
CA TYR A 145 -7.87 3.25 3.00
C TYR A 145 -7.79 1.72 2.81
N VAL A 146 -6.59 1.14 2.84
CA VAL A 146 -6.43 -0.32 2.68
C VAL A 146 -7.17 -1.09 3.76
N MET A 147 -7.05 -0.70 5.04
CA MET A 147 -7.70 -1.38 6.15
C MET A 147 -9.23 -1.28 6.09
N ILE A 148 -9.75 -0.09 5.74
CA ILE A 148 -11.19 0.14 5.55
C ILE A 148 -11.73 -0.67 4.37
N GLN A 149 -11.08 -0.60 3.21
CA GLN A 149 -11.52 -1.34 2.01
C GLN A 149 -11.43 -2.86 2.22
N SER A 150 -10.53 -3.33 3.07
CA SER A 150 -10.42 -4.74 3.43
C SER A 150 -11.46 -5.19 4.47
N GLY A 151 -12.09 -4.24 5.16
CA GLY A 151 -13.06 -4.50 6.23
C GLY A 151 -12.41 -4.99 7.51
N VAL A 152 -11.20 -4.50 7.86
CA VAL A 152 -10.53 -4.91 9.12
C VAL A 152 -11.34 -4.43 10.32
N PRO A 153 -11.92 -5.34 11.13
CA PRO A 153 -12.81 -4.96 12.21
C PRO A 153 -12.06 -4.25 13.34
N GLY A 154 -12.66 -3.19 13.87
CA GLY A 154 -12.08 -2.43 14.99
C GLY A 154 -10.87 -1.56 14.62
N PHE A 155 -10.48 -1.48 13.34
CA PHE A 155 -9.42 -0.57 12.92
C PHE A 155 -9.88 0.89 12.99
N ALA A 156 -9.21 1.69 13.83
CA ALA A 156 -9.45 3.12 13.93
C ALA A 156 -8.64 3.87 12.85
N ALA A 157 -9.30 4.28 11.78
CA ALA A 157 -8.67 5.10 10.73
C ALA A 157 -8.12 6.41 11.31
N SER A 158 -6.91 6.79 10.89
CA SER A 158 -6.24 8.01 11.34
C SER A 158 -5.36 8.61 10.24
N PRO A 159 -5.23 9.95 10.17
CA PRO A 159 -4.25 10.59 9.28
C PRO A 159 -2.82 10.52 9.84
N SER A 160 -2.56 9.75 10.91
CA SER A 160 -1.27 9.69 11.61
C SER A 160 -0.88 8.25 12.00
N HIS A 161 0.31 7.81 11.58
CA HIS A 161 0.81 6.45 11.86
C HIS A 161 1.02 6.15 13.36
N ILE A 162 1.38 7.16 14.16
CA ILE A 162 1.55 6.95 15.61
C ILE A 162 0.23 6.53 16.28
N ASP A 163 -0.92 6.89 15.72
CA ASP A 163 -2.20 6.49 16.30
C ASP A 163 -2.46 4.99 16.13
N TYR A 164 -2.04 4.37 15.02
CA TYR A 164 -2.10 2.91 14.83
C TYR A 164 -1.24 2.19 15.87
N VAL A 165 -0.01 2.68 16.05
CA VAL A 165 0.96 2.11 17.00
C VAL A 165 0.45 2.27 18.43
N ARG A 166 -0.11 3.44 18.76
CA ARG A 166 -0.69 3.73 20.07
C ARG A 166 -1.93 2.90 20.35
N ASP A 167 -2.80 2.69 19.36
CA ASP A 167 -3.96 1.81 19.47
C ASP A 167 -3.50 0.37 19.74
N ALA A 168 -2.57 -0.16 18.94
CA ALA A 168 -2.01 -1.51 19.13
C ALA A 168 -1.28 -1.69 20.48
N TYR A 169 -0.71 -0.62 21.04
CA TYR A 169 -0.10 -0.62 22.38
C TYR A 169 -1.14 -0.68 23.51
N ARG A 170 -2.25 0.06 23.39
CA ARG A 170 -3.27 0.20 24.44
C ARG A 170 -4.34 -0.87 24.38
N ASN A 171 -4.82 -1.17 23.19
CA ASN A 171 -5.99 -2.01 22.95
C ASN A 171 -5.57 -3.43 22.56
N GLN A 172 -4.60 -4.00 23.27
CA GLN A 172 -4.01 -5.31 22.95
C GLN A 172 -5.01 -6.45 22.94
N GLU A 173 -6.12 -6.35 23.67
CA GLU A 173 -7.16 -7.38 23.71
C GLU A 173 -8.22 -7.19 22.61
N HIS A 174 -8.69 -5.95 22.40
CA HIS A 174 -9.85 -5.66 21.56
C HIS A 174 -9.54 -5.08 20.17
N GLY A 175 -8.38 -4.46 19.98
CA GLY A 175 -7.98 -3.89 18.69
C GLY A 175 -7.58 -4.96 17.66
N PRO A 176 -7.52 -4.63 16.36
CA PRO A 176 -7.13 -5.59 15.32
C PRO A 176 -5.66 -5.96 15.33
N PHE A 177 -4.82 -5.11 15.92
CA PHE A 177 -3.37 -5.27 15.96
C PHE A 177 -2.88 -5.46 17.39
N ARG A 178 -1.80 -6.23 17.54
CA ARG A 178 -0.93 -6.17 18.72
C ARG A 178 0.44 -5.64 18.32
N ILE A 179 1.07 -4.87 19.20
CA ILE A 179 2.43 -4.36 18.95
C ILE A 179 3.48 -5.45 19.27
N ALA A 180 4.52 -5.53 18.46
CA ALA A 180 5.66 -6.44 18.64
C ALA A 180 6.98 -5.79 18.21
N ASP A 181 8.09 -6.36 18.67
CA ASP A 181 9.44 -6.02 18.20
C ASP A 181 9.69 -6.64 16.82
N PRO A 182 9.96 -5.84 15.76
CA PRO A 182 10.22 -6.34 14.41
C PRO A 182 11.47 -7.22 14.31
N LEU A 183 12.42 -7.15 15.24
CA LEU A 183 13.62 -7.98 15.23
C LEU A 183 13.40 -9.36 15.89
N SER A 184 12.36 -9.48 16.72
CA SER A 184 12.10 -10.67 17.52
C SER A 184 11.00 -11.55 16.93
N GLU A 185 10.05 -10.98 16.20
CA GLU A 185 8.89 -11.69 15.65
C GLU A 185 8.91 -11.89 14.14
N THR A 186 8.27 -12.97 13.69
CA THR A 186 8.10 -13.29 12.27
C THR A 186 6.99 -12.40 11.68
N PRO A 187 7.24 -11.60 10.63
CA PRO A 187 6.18 -10.91 9.92
C PRO A 187 5.22 -11.91 9.25
N ALA A 188 3.99 -11.45 9.02
CA ALA A 188 2.95 -12.15 8.29
C ALA A 188 2.18 -11.16 7.41
N ASP A 189 1.52 -11.67 6.39
CA ASP A 189 0.67 -10.89 5.50
C ASP A 189 -0.39 -10.12 6.31
N GLY A 190 -0.62 -8.86 5.94
CA GLY A 190 -1.52 -7.95 6.64
C GLY A 190 -0.94 -7.24 7.87
N ASP A 191 0.26 -7.59 8.33
CA ASP A 191 0.97 -6.85 9.37
C ASP A 191 1.39 -5.45 8.90
N LEU A 192 1.67 -4.55 9.84
CA LEU A 192 2.27 -3.24 9.55
C LEU A 192 3.69 -3.16 10.13
N LEU A 193 4.68 -2.89 9.29
CA LEU A 193 6.04 -2.60 9.76
C LEU A 193 6.25 -1.08 9.82
N CYS A 194 6.55 -0.57 11.01
CA CYS A 194 6.58 0.86 11.29
C CYS A 194 7.97 1.36 11.72
N PHE A 195 8.32 2.56 11.27
CA PHE A 195 9.55 3.26 11.63
C PHE A 195 9.28 4.71 12.07
N THR A 196 10.21 5.26 12.86
CA THR A 196 10.20 6.71 13.15
C THR A 196 10.90 7.50 12.05
N ARG A 197 10.35 8.66 11.71
CA ARG A 197 10.88 9.58 10.69
C ARG A 197 11.63 10.75 11.35
N GLY A 198 12.50 11.38 10.57
CA GLY A 198 13.21 12.59 10.98
C GLY A 198 14.32 12.33 12.01
N ALA A 199 14.70 13.36 12.75
CA ALA A 199 15.71 13.28 13.81
C ALA A 199 15.10 12.80 15.14
N SER A 200 14.35 11.70 15.10
CA SER A 200 13.74 11.09 16.29
C SER A 200 14.80 10.40 17.16
N SER A 201 14.69 10.54 18.49
CA SER A 201 15.47 9.77 19.47
C SER A 201 14.91 8.35 19.69
N VAL A 202 13.71 8.06 19.20
CA VAL A 202 13.10 6.72 19.25
C VAL A 202 13.65 5.89 18.10
N THR A 203 14.76 5.18 18.35
CA THR A 203 15.52 4.45 17.33
C THR A 203 15.23 2.96 17.27
N ASP A 204 14.63 2.39 18.32
CA ASP A 204 14.33 0.97 18.42
C ASP A 204 13.01 0.73 19.17
N HIS A 205 12.62 -0.55 19.27
CA HIS A 205 11.39 -0.97 19.91
C HIS A 205 11.34 -0.61 21.40
N ALA A 206 12.43 -0.81 22.15
CA ALA A 206 12.46 -0.52 23.57
C ALA A 206 12.25 0.99 23.84
N ALA A 207 12.93 1.84 23.07
CA ALA A 207 12.75 3.29 23.12
C ALA A 207 11.30 3.70 22.77
N LEU A 208 10.67 3.01 21.81
CA LEU A 208 9.26 3.26 21.47
C LEU A 208 8.34 2.91 22.63
N MET A 209 8.54 1.75 23.27
CA MET A 209 7.71 1.33 24.40
C MET A 209 7.83 2.29 25.59
N THR A 210 9.04 2.76 25.91
CA THR A 210 9.26 3.83 26.90
C THR A 210 8.58 5.14 26.50
N TRP A 211 8.68 5.53 25.23
CA TRP A 211 8.06 6.75 24.74
C TRP A 211 6.54 6.68 24.83
N LEU A 212 5.91 5.57 24.42
CA LEU A 212 4.46 5.35 24.49
C LEU A 212 3.94 5.38 25.94
N GLY A 213 4.70 4.81 26.88
CA GLY A 213 4.36 4.83 28.30
C GLY A 213 4.41 6.22 28.95
N THR A 214 5.20 7.14 28.39
CA THR A 214 5.40 8.49 28.93
C THR A 214 4.68 9.59 28.12
N ASN A 215 4.31 9.32 26.86
CA ASN A 215 3.75 10.29 25.93
C ASN A 215 2.39 9.83 25.37
N GLY A 216 1.40 9.78 26.26
CA GLY A 216 0.07 9.26 25.94
C GLY A 216 -0.64 9.96 24.75
N SER A 217 -0.38 11.23 24.51
CA SER A 217 -0.96 11.99 23.39
C SER A 217 0.09 12.72 22.53
N GLY A 218 1.37 12.41 22.74
CA GLY A 218 2.46 13.08 22.03
C GLY A 218 2.42 12.85 20.52
N ALA A 219 2.94 13.79 19.74
CA ALA A 219 3.16 13.57 18.31
C ALA A 219 4.50 12.84 18.10
N LEU A 220 4.52 11.83 17.24
CA LEU A 220 5.73 11.18 16.78
C LEU A 220 5.64 11.00 15.27
N ALA A 221 6.61 11.56 14.54
CA ALA A 221 6.68 11.39 13.10
C ALA A 221 7.00 9.92 12.80
N MET A 222 6.09 9.23 12.13
CA MET A 222 6.19 7.80 11.85
C MET A 222 5.72 7.47 10.44
N HIS A 223 6.03 6.26 10.00
CA HIS A 223 5.50 5.65 8.79
C HIS A 223 5.37 4.15 8.97
N CYS A 224 4.33 3.57 8.39
CA CYS A 224 4.13 2.13 8.33
C CYS A 224 3.94 1.67 6.88
N ASP A 225 4.59 0.57 6.51
CA ASP A 225 4.33 -0.20 5.29
C ASP A 225 3.53 -1.46 5.63
N ILE A 226 2.64 -1.90 4.74
CA ILE A 226 1.80 -3.10 4.89
C ILE A 226 2.58 -4.30 4.36
N VAL A 227 2.77 -5.34 5.17
CA VAL A 227 3.35 -6.61 4.69
C VAL A 227 2.34 -7.32 3.81
N VAL A 228 2.70 -7.57 2.54
CA VAL A 228 1.80 -8.17 1.54
C VAL A 228 2.18 -9.60 1.15
N ASP A 229 3.46 -9.97 1.33
CA ASP A 229 3.95 -11.34 1.22
C ASP A 229 5.16 -11.48 2.15
N ALA A 230 5.03 -12.30 3.20
CA ALA A 230 6.08 -12.61 4.15
C ALA A 230 6.78 -13.93 3.78
N ASN A 231 7.51 -13.94 2.66
CA ASN A 231 8.24 -15.10 2.12
C ASN A 231 7.32 -16.21 1.62
N GLY A 232 6.17 -15.85 1.05
CA GLY A 232 5.22 -16.83 0.52
C GLY A 232 5.76 -17.57 -0.71
N SER A 233 6.71 -16.99 -1.44
CA SER A 233 7.44 -17.62 -2.56
C SER A 233 8.63 -18.48 -2.13
N GLY A 234 9.03 -18.44 -0.84
CA GLY A 234 10.21 -19.14 -0.36
C GLY A 234 11.53 -18.57 -0.85
N ASP A 235 11.56 -17.32 -1.31
CA ASP A 235 12.73 -16.62 -1.88
C ASP A 235 13.54 -15.82 -0.85
N GLY A 236 13.22 -15.97 0.44
CA GLY A 236 13.91 -15.31 1.54
C GLY A 236 13.62 -13.81 1.61
N ARG A 237 12.43 -13.37 1.18
CA ARG A 237 12.06 -11.96 1.11
C ARG A 237 10.71 -11.69 1.74
N ALA A 238 10.57 -10.51 2.32
CA ALA A 238 9.30 -9.91 2.66
C ALA A 238 9.05 -8.72 1.73
N TYR A 239 7.81 -8.61 1.27
CA TYR A 239 7.34 -7.55 0.41
C TYR A 239 6.36 -6.69 1.18
N LEU A 240 6.57 -5.38 1.15
CA LEU A 240 5.77 -4.44 1.89
C LEU A 240 5.31 -3.30 0.98
N VAL A 241 4.07 -2.83 1.12
CA VAL A 241 3.53 -1.75 0.30
C VAL A 241 3.17 -0.56 1.18
N GLY A 242 3.66 0.63 0.81
CA GLY A 242 3.37 1.88 1.49
C GLY A 242 2.92 2.97 0.52
N GLY A 243 1.93 3.76 0.92
CA GLY A 243 1.54 4.98 0.23
C GLY A 243 2.46 6.14 0.61
N ASN A 244 2.58 7.13 -0.26
CA ASN A 244 3.46 8.30 -0.10
C ASN A 244 4.92 7.91 0.26
N VAL A 245 5.38 6.79 -0.28
CA VAL A 245 6.78 6.37 -0.24
C VAL A 245 7.35 6.76 -1.58
N LEU A 246 8.24 7.77 -1.59
CA LEU A 246 8.79 8.34 -2.83
C LEU A 246 7.70 8.87 -3.77
N GLN A 247 6.69 9.54 -3.18
CA GLN A 247 5.57 10.16 -3.91
C GLN A 247 4.69 9.17 -4.68
N ALA A 248 4.65 7.90 -4.30
CA ALA A 248 3.82 6.88 -4.94
C ALA A 248 3.31 5.84 -3.94
N VAL A 249 2.50 4.89 -4.42
CA VAL A 249 2.29 3.61 -3.73
C VAL A 249 3.42 2.67 -4.11
N THR A 250 4.42 2.55 -3.23
CA THR A 250 5.70 1.91 -3.52
C THR A 250 5.85 0.64 -2.71
N MET A 251 6.33 -0.41 -3.37
CA MET A 251 6.73 -1.65 -2.74
C MET A 251 8.16 -1.55 -2.18
N ARG A 252 8.40 -2.20 -1.06
CA ARG A 252 9.71 -2.36 -0.44
C ARG A 252 10.01 -3.84 -0.28
N ILE A 253 11.22 -4.23 -0.66
CA ILE A 253 11.71 -5.59 -0.48
C ILE A 253 12.69 -5.62 0.70
N LEU A 254 12.42 -6.48 1.68
CA LEU A 254 13.28 -6.68 2.85
C LEU A 254 13.69 -8.16 2.97
N PRO A 255 14.92 -8.45 3.42
CA PRO A 255 15.41 -9.82 3.57
C PRO A 255 14.77 -10.55 4.77
N ILE A 256 14.48 -11.84 4.59
CA ILE A 256 13.97 -12.76 5.61
C ILE A 256 14.96 -13.93 5.77
N ASN A 257 15.20 -14.36 7.00
CA ASN A 257 16.06 -15.52 7.29
C ASN A 257 15.28 -16.84 7.20
N HIS A 258 16.00 -17.96 7.32
CA HIS A 258 15.41 -19.30 7.34
C HIS A 258 14.40 -19.53 8.47
N ALA A 259 14.44 -18.72 9.53
CA ALA A 259 13.49 -18.76 10.65
C ALA A 259 12.26 -17.86 10.41
N GLY A 260 12.11 -17.28 9.21
CA GLY A 260 10.96 -16.45 8.85
C GLY A 260 10.98 -15.04 9.46
N ARG A 261 12.11 -14.60 10.04
CA ARG A 261 12.27 -13.26 10.65
C ARG A 261 13.00 -12.31 9.72
N PHE A 262 12.76 -11.00 9.87
CA PHE A 262 13.57 -10.00 9.17
C PHE A 262 15.06 -10.23 9.47
N TRP A 263 15.87 -10.28 8.42
CA TRP A 263 17.29 -10.60 8.51
C TRP A 263 18.14 -9.36 8.31
N ASN A 264 18.97 -8.98 9.29
CA ASN A 264 19.80 -7.78 9.14
C ASN A 264 18.97 -6.55 8.74
N LEU A 265 17.75 -6.43 9.32
CA LEU A 265 16.80 -5.37 9.02
C LEU A 265 17.54 -4.02 9.00
N PRO A 266 17.61 -3.29 7.86
CA PRO A 266 18.50 -2.15 7.77
C PRO A 266 18.10 -1.02 8.74
N GLN A 267 18.91 -0.77 9.76
CA GLN A 267 18.63 0.18 10.84
C GLN A 267 19.33 1.53 10.66
N GLY A 268 18.70 2.57 11.20
CA GLY A 268 19.29 3.90 11.38
C GLY A 268 19.02 4.87 10.23
N ARG A 269 19.77 5.98 10.21
CA ARG A 269 19.74 6.95 9.11
C ARG A 269 20.85 6.65 8.10
N SER A 270 20.58 6.88 6.82
CA SER A 270 21.58 6.86 5.76
C SER A 270 22.51 8.08 5.88
N ILE A 271 23.61 7.94 6.62
CA ILE A 271 24.60 9.01 6.84
C ILE A 271 25.55 9.07 5.65
N GLY A 272 25.74 10.26 5.07
CA GLY A 272 26.71 10.47 4.00
C GLY A 272 26.27 9.93 2.64
N CYS A 273 24.98 9.65 2.45
CA CYS A 273 24.40 9.39 1.12
C CYS A 273 24.51 10.65 0.25
N ARG A 274 25.30 10.55 -0.83
CA ARG A 274 25.56 11.62 -1.82
C ARG A 274 26.17 11.00 -3.08
N PRO A 275 26.23 11.71 -4.21
CA PRO A 275 26.81 11.18 -5.45
C PRO A 275 28.23 10.61 -5.32
N SER A 276 29.06 11.13 -4.41
CA SER A 276 30.42 10.61 -4.16
C SER A 276 30.48 9.40 -3.22
N ASN A 277 29.37 9.00 -2.60
CA ASN A 277 29.28 7.82 -1.74
C ASN A 277 27.89 7.15 -1.90
N PRO A 278 27.59 6.59 -3.09
CA PRO A 278 26.28 5.98 -3.35
C PRO A 278 26.02 4.74 -2.49
N GLY A 279 27.07 4.06 -2.00
CA GLY A 279 26.93 2.90 -1.11
C GLY A 279 26.34 3.23 0.27
N ALA A 280 26.33 4.51 0.68
CA ALA A 280 25.65 4.95 1.89
C ALA A 280 24.16 5.24 1.69
N CYS A 281 23.66 5.22 0.45
CA CYS A 281 22.26 5.47 0.13
C CYS A 281 21.45 4.18 0.23
N SER A 282 20.45 4.18 1.11
CA SER A 282 19.46 3.11 1.17
C SER A 282 18.16 3.66 1.71
N PHE A 283 17.06 3.47 0.97
CA PHE A 283 15.72 3.78 1.43
C PHE A 283 15.21 2.74 2.44
N ASN A 284 15.80 1.55 2.48
CA ASN A 284 15.46 0.49 3.45
C ASN A 284 16.01 0.76 4.85
N ARG A 285 17.04 1.62 4.95
CA ARG A 285 17.64 2.00 6.22
C ARG A 285 16.74 2.99 6.96
N GLN A 286 16.04 2.50 7.97
CA GLN A 286 15.12 3.28 8.81
C GLN A 286 15.26 2.88 10.28
N ASN A 287 14.71 3.68 11.19
CA ASN A 287 14.56 3.29 12.60
C ASN A 287 13.31 2.40 12.76
N TRP A 288 13.39 1.14 12.33
CA TRP A 288 12.26 0.21 12.42
C TRP A 288 12.00 -0.14 13.89
N VAL A 289 10.85 0.28 14.41
CA VAL A 289 10.58 0.30 15.86
C VAL A 289 9.36 -0.52 16.27
N ALA A 290 8.47 -0.87 15.35
CA ALA A 290 7.30 -1.67 15.66
C ALA A 290 6.89 -2.55 14.48
N LEU A 291 6.47 -3.78 14.80
CA LEU A 291 5.67 -4.64 13.95
C LEU A 291 4.28 -4.72 14.57
N LEU A 292 3.26 -4.19 13.90
CA LEU A 292 1.88 -4.34 14.32
C LEU A 292 1.34 -5.62 13.69
N LYS A 293 1.16 -6.62 14.53
CA LYS A 293 0.74 -7.97 14.16
C LYS A 293 -0.76 -8.00 14.01
N LEU A 294 -1.26 -8.28 12.80
CA LEU A 294 -2.69 -8.47 12.57
C LEU A 294 -3.14 -9.72 13.35
N LYS A 295 -4.19 -9.59 14.17
CA LYS A 295 -4.65 -10.72 14.97
C LYS A 295 -5.26 -11.81 14.08
N PRO A 296 -4.91 -13.08 14.30
CA PRO A 296 -5.53 -14.19 13.59
C PRO A 296 -6.99 -14.34 14.01
N GLY A 297 -7.82 -14.91 13.12
CA GLY A 297 -9.21 -15.25 13.44
C GLY A 297 -10.17 -14.06 13.55
N LEU A 298 -9.74 -12.84 13.21
CA LEU A 298 -10.65 -11.70 13.07
C LEU A 298 -11.75 -12.02 12.03
N PRO A 299 -13.01 -11.60 12.29
CA PRO A 299 -14.07 -11.79 11.31
C PRO A 299 -13.75 -11.05 10.02
N MET A 300 -14.17 -11.63 8.90
CA MET A 300 -13.96 -11.09 7.57
C MET A 300 -15.31 -10.63 7.01
N PRO A 301 -15.79 -9.42 7.35
CA PRO A 301 -17.06 -8.91 6.85
C PRO A 301 -17.03 -8.74 5.33
N THR A 302 -18.21 -8.55 4.72
CA THR A 302 -18.28 -8.14 3.30
C THR A 302 -17.54 -6.83 3.12
N MET A 303 -16.84 -6.68 1.99
CA MET A 303 -16.16 -5.41 1.70
C MET A 303 -17.17 -4.26 1.69
N PRO A 304 -16.81 -3.08 2.21
CA PRO A 304 -17.64 -1.90 2.03
C PRO A 304 -17.81 -1.62 0.52
N ALA A 305 -18.96 -1.07 0.13
CA ALA A 305 -19.16 -0.60 -1.23
C ALA A 305 -18.03 0.38 -1.60
N SER A 306 -17.47 0.25 -2.81
CA SER A 306 -16.34 1.09 -3.20
C SER A 306 -16.80 2.54 -3.32
N PRO A 307 -15.98 3.53 -2.95
CA PRO A 307 -16.26 4.92 -3.28
C PRO A 307 -16.41 5.17 -4.79
N ARG A 308 -15.96 4.26 -5.67
CA ARG A 308 -16.26 4.33 -7.11
C ARG A 308 -17.76 4.16 -7.44
N ASP A 309 -18.55 3.65 -6.49
CA ASP A 309 -20.01 3.57 -6.59
C ASP A 309 -20.70 4.82 -6.00
N TRP A 310 -19.95 5.77 -5.43
CA TRP A 310 -20.44 7.14 -5.28
C TRP A 310 -20.49 7.77 -6.65
N GLN A 311 -21.53 7.41 -7.40
CA GLN A 311 -22.12 8.37 -8.32
C GLN A 311 -22.38 9.63 -7.48
N PRO A 312 -21.91 10.82 -7.89
CA PRO A 312 -22.47 12.03 -7.30
C PRO A 312 -23.98 11.85 -7.39
N ALA A 313 -24.70 12.06 -6.28
CA ALA A 313 -26.15 12.07 -6.31
C ALA A 313 -26.53 12.85 -7.57
N ALA A 314 -27.28 12.21 -8.48
CA ALA A 314 -27.71 12.85 -9.72
C ALA A 314 -28.14 14.27 -9.35
N PRO A 315 -27.71 15.32 -10.08
CA PRO A 315 -28.03 16.69 -9.71
C PRO A 315 -29.53 16.70 -9.44
N GLN A 316 -29.94 16.88 -8.18
CA GLN A 316 -31.35 17.07 -7.92
C GLN A 316 -31.69 18.27 -8.77
N GLU A 317 -32.56 18.09 -9.76
CA GLU A 317 -32.98 19.18 -10.63
C GLU A 317 -33.39 20.31 -9.70
N GLN A 318 -32.53 21.32 -9.60
CA GLN A 318 -32.74 22.41 -8.67
C GLN A 318 -33.97 23.12 -9.22
N CYS A 319 -35.07 22.94 -8.52
CA CYS A 319 -36.32 23.57 -8.84
C CYS A 319 -36.57 24.66 -7.80
N CYS A 320 -37.10 25.80 -8.22
CA CYS A 320 -37.41 26.90 -7.32
C CYS A 320 -38.89 26.91 -6.96
N ILE A 321 -39.19 27.10 -5.67
CA ILE A 321 -40.55 27.38 -5.18
C ILE A 321 -40.89 28.86 -5.46
N HIS A 322 -39.90 29.75 -5.33
CA HIS A 322 -40.01 31.18 -5.66
C HIS A 322 -38.92 31.57 -6.66
N CYS A 323 -39.24 31.50 -7.95
CA CYS A 323 -38.28 31.75 -9.02
C CYS A 323 -38.15 33.25 -9.34
N VAL A 324 -36.90 33.70 -9.49
CA VAL A 324 -36.56 35.02 -10.02
C VAL A 324 -36.70 34.99 -11.54
N VAL A 325 -37.43 35.95 -12.12
CA VAL A 325 -37.62 36.03 -13.57
C VAL A 325 -36.27 36.17 -14.26
N GLY A 326 -35.94 35.23 -15.16
CA GLY A 326 -34.70 35.22 -15.95
C GLY A 326 -33.58 34.30 -15.44
N SER A 327 -33.78 33.57 -14.33
CA SER A 327 -32.73 32.69 -13.77
C SER A 327 -32.47 31.39 -14.56
N GLY A 328 -33.36 31.00 -15.46
CA GLY A 328 -33.26 29.73 -16.20
C GLY A 328 -33.51 28.47 -15.36
N VAL A 329 -33.87 28.62 -14.07
CA VAL A 329 -34.14 27.52 -13.13
C VAL A 329 -35.63 27.14 -13.20
N PRO A 330 -35.99 25.85 -13.42
CA PRO A 330 -37.38 25.42 -13.53
C PRO A 330 -38.13 25.48 -12.18
N ARG A 331 -39.47 25.60 -12.21
CA ARG A 331 -40.31 25.54 -11.00
C ARG A 331 -40.48 24.11 -10.51
N CYS A 332 -40.56 23.92 -9.19
CA CYS A 332 -40.83 22.60 -8.63
C CYS A 332 -42.23 22.10 -9.04
N PRO A 333 -42.40 20.77 -9.26
CA PRO A 333 -43.71 20.17 -9.46
C PRO A 333 -44.63 20.49 -8.28
N ASN A 334 -45.88 20.85 -8.56
CA ASN A 334 -46.86 21.10 -7.51
C ASN A 334 -47.34 19.76 -6.92
N PRO A 335 -47.12 19.49 -5.62
CA PRO A 335 -47.51 18.22 -4.99
C PRO A 335 -49.03 17.99 -4.93
N ALA A 336 -49.86 18.97 -5.33
CA ALA A 336 -51.32 18.88 -5.35
C ALA A 336 -51.91 18.64 -6.76
N THR A 337 -51.12 18.20 -7.73
CA THR A 337 -51.61 17.84 -9.07
C THR A 337 -51.53 16.32 -9.23
N PRO A 338 -52.63 15.62 -9.55
CA PRO A 338 -52.64 14.15 -9.69
C PRO A 338 -51.81 13.65 -10.88
#